data_AF-A0A3D1IUT6-F1
#
_entry.id   AF-A0A3D1IUT6-F1
#
_cell.length_a   1.000
_cell.length_b   1.000
_cell.length_c   1.000
_cell.angle_alpha   90.00
_cell.angle_beta   90.00
_cell.angle_gamma   90.00
#
_symmetry.space_group_name_H-M   'P 1'
#
loop_
_entity.id
_entity.type
_entity.pdbx_description
1 polymer ?
#
loop_
_entity_poly.entity_id
_entity_poly.type
_entity_poly.pdbx_seq_one_letter_code
_entity_poly.pdbx_strand_id
1 'polypeptide(L)' 'MYPFMVKHLGLDSKGVFNKKTGEYEESGNVIESVAQQRTFNSLEEMPGHSLKPGALIAFD' A
#
# COMPACT_ATOMS: atom_id res chain seq x y z
N MET A 1 -12.70 6.78 -5.64
CA MET A 1 -12.08 5.46 -5.86
C MET A 1 -12.94 4.34 -5.25
N TYR A 2 -13.22 4.37 -3.93
CA TYR A 2 -14.04 3.35 -3.25
C TYR A 2 -15.42 3.02 -3.86
N PRO A 3 -16.26 3.99 -4.28
CA PRO A 3 -17.58 3.66 -4.83
C PRO A 3 -17.52 2.76 -6.07
N PHE A 4 -16.50 2.95 -6.92
CA PHE A 4 -16.30 2.13 -8.11
C PHE A 4 -15.90 0.70 -7.74
N MET A 5 -14.91 0.55 -6.85
CA MET A 5 -14.44 -0.77 -6.43
C MET A 5 -15.51 -1.57 -5.69
N VAL A 6 -16.27 -0.93 -4.78
CA VAL A 6 -17.39 -1.58 -4.09
C VAL A 6 -18.40 -2.14 -5.10
N LYS A 7 -18.76 -1.34 -6.11
CA LYS A 7 -19.71 -1.76 -7.15
C LYS A 7 -19.19 -2.88 -8.04
N HIS A 8 -17.92 -2.81 -8.46
CA HIS A 8 -17.40 -3.65 -9.54
C HIS A 8 -16.57 -4.85 -9.05
N LEU A 9 -16.04 -4.80 -7.83
CA LEU A 9 -15.30 -5.90 -7.19
C LEU A 9 -16.11 -6.60 -6.10
N GLY A 10 -17.31 -6.11 -5.78
CA GLY A 10 -18.19 -6.71 -4.76
C GLY A 10 -17.67 -6.56 -3.33
N LEU A 11 -16.96 -5.46 -3.02
CA LEU A 11 -16.42 -5.20 -1.69
C LEU A 11 -17.53 -4.77 -0.70
N ASP A 12 -17.37 -5.10 0.58
CA ASP A 12 -18.31 -4.68 1.62
C ASP A 12 -18.00 -3.25 2.09
N SER A 13 -18.99 -2.37 2.00
CA SER A 13 -18.91 -0.98 2.46
C SER A 13 -19.58 -0.76 3.82
N LYS A 14 -20.07 -1.81 4.48
CA LYS A 14 -20.78 -1.72 5.74
C LYS A 14 -19.86 -1.20 6.85
N GLY A 15 -20.36 -0.24 7.63
CA GLY A 15 -19.62 0.35 8.74
C GLY A 15 -18.64 1.46 8.34
N VAL A 16 -18.22 1.53 7.07
CA VAL A 16 -17.29 2.57 6.58
C VAL A 16 -17.95 3.59 5.65
N PHE A 17 -19.08 3.28 5.01
CA PHE A 17 -19.75 4.23 4.12
C PHE A 17 -20.81 5.08 4.85
N ASN A 18 -20.62 6.41 4.86
CA ASN A 18 -21.58 7.36 5.40
C ASN A 18 -22.63 7.74 4.35
N LYS A 19 -23.84 7.19 4.48
CA LYS A 19 -24.95 7.46 3.54
C LYS A 19 -25.45 8.92 3.56
N LYS A 20 -25.16 9.68 4.62
CA LYS A 20 -25.60 11.09 4.72
C LYS A 20 -24.66 12.02 3.96
N THR A 21 -23.35 11.79 4.04
CA THR A 21 -22.34 12.65 3.39
C THR A 21 -21.86 12.09 2.05
N GLY A 22 -22.02 10.79 1.82
CA GLY A 22 -21.49 10.09 0.63
C GLY A 22 -19.99 9.75 0.75
N GLU A 23 -19.39 9.95 1.90
CA GLU A 23 -17.97 9.75 2.16
C GLU A 23 -17.69 8.38 2.78
N TYR A 24 -16.46 7.90 2.62
CA TYR A 24 -15.96 6.69 3.28
C TYR A 24 -15.11 7.10 4.49
N GLU A 25 -15.28 6.40 5.59
CA GLU A 25 -14.59 6.57 6.87
C GLU A 25 -13.17 6.01 6.75
N GLU A 26 -12.17 6.87 6.97
CA GLU A 26 -10.74 6.50 6.93
C GLU A 26 -10.03 6.68 8.28
N SER A 27 -10.67 7.28 9.30
CA SER A 27 -10.05 7.51 10.61
C SER A 27 -9.81 6.23 11.40
N GLY A 28 -10.48 5.13 11.05
CA GLY A 28 -10.15 3.79 11.53
C GLY A 28 -8.82 3.25 11.01
N ASN A 29 -8.19 3.88 10.01
CA ASN A 29 -6.92 3.43 9.45
C ASN A 29 -5.74 3.92 10.31
N VAL A 30 -4.78 3.04 10.53
CA VAL A 30 -3.51 3.40 11.17
C VAL A 30 -2.59 4.01 10.12
N ILE A 31 -2.08 5.21 10.38
CA ILE A 31 -1.01 5.82 9.57
C ILE A 31 0.33 5.22 10.00
N GLU A 32 0.80 4.23 9.25
CA GLU A 32 2.09 3.61 9.50
C GLU A 32 3.25 4.55 9.14
N SER A 33 4.34 4.45 9.90
CA SER A 33 5.59 5.12 9.55
C SER A 33 6.27 4.44 8.37
N VAL A 34 7.06 5.21 7.62
CA VAL A 34 7.88 4.68 6.51
C VAL A 34 8.76 3.52 6.96
N ALA A 35 9.26 3.55 8.19
CA ALA A 35 10.08 2.48 8.75
C ALA A 35 9.30 1.16 8.89
N GLN A 36 8.03 1.22 9.31
CA GLN A 36 7.18 0.02 9.46
C GLN A 36 6.85 -0.64 8.11
N GLN A 37 6.82 0.13 7.03
CA GLN A 37 6.50 -0.36 5.70
C GLN A 37 7.72 -0.85 4.90
N ARG A 38 8.94 -0.66 5.41
CA ARG A 38 10.16 -1.16 4.75
C ARG A 38 10.40 -2.62 5.11
N THR A 39 10.73 -3.42 4.10
CA THR A 39 11.17 -4.82 4.33
C THR A 39 12.56 -4.88 4.97
N PHE A 40 13.46 -3.96 4.59
CA PHE A 40 14.82 -3.87 5.11
C PHE A 40 15.07 -2.45 5.63
N ASN A 41 15.63 -2.33 6.83
CA ASN A 41 15.91 -1.05 7.46
C ASN A 41 17.17 -0.39 6.91
N SER A 42 18.09 -1.19 6.38
CA SER A 42 19.37 -0.73 5.82
C SER A 42 19.78 -1.54 4.59
N LEU A 43 20.83 -1.08 3.89
CA LEU A 43 21.36 -1.76 2.71
C LEU A 43 22.06 -3.08 3.07
N GLU A 44 22.61 -3.18 4.29
CA GLU A 44 23.31 -4.36 4.79
C GLU A 44 22.35 -5.53 5.06
N GLU A 45 21.08 -5.24 5.35
CA GLU A 45 20.04 -6.25 5.54
C GLU A 45 19.51 -6.82 4.21
N MET A 46 19.82 -6.17 3.07
CA MET A 46 19.36 -6.64 1.77
C MET A 46 20.02 -7.97 1.38
N PRO A 47 19.32 -8.87 0.66
CA PRO A 47 19.92 -10.11 0.19
C PRO A 47 21.17 -9.84 -0.65
N GLY A 48 22.26 -10.58 -0.42
CA GLY A 48 23.55 -10.32 -1.10
C GLY A 48 23.55 -10.51 -2.61
N HIS A 49 22.54 -11.19 -3.16
CA HIS A 49 22.30 -11.33 -4.60
C HIS A 49 21.48 -10.17 -5.19
N SER A 50 21.06 -9.21 -4.37
CA SER A 50 20.34 -8.02 -4.82
C SER A 50 21.28 -7.17 -5.67
N LEU A 51 20.74 -6.59 -6.73
CA LEU A 51 21.45 -5.58 -7.50
C LEU A 51 21.76 -4.39 -6.60
N LYS A 52 22.98 -3.86 -6.74
CA LYS A 52 23.35 -2.62 -6.07
C LYS A 52 22.50 -1.46 -6.61
N PRO A 53 22.16 -0.46 -5.78
CA PRO A 53 21.46 0.72 -6.25
C PRO A 53 22.17 1.35 -7.46
N GLY A 54 21.42 1.59 -8.53
CA GLY A 54 21.96 2.17 -9.77
C GLY A 54 22.72 1.20 -10.68
N ALA A 55 22.79 -0.10 -10.36
CA ALA A 55 23.37 -1.09 -11.27
C ALA A 55 22.56 -1.18 -12.57
N LEU A 56 23.24 -1.07 -13.71
CA LEU A 56 22.66 -1.29 -15.03
C LEU A 56 22.51 -2.80 -15.28
N ILE A 57 21.33 -3.22 -15.70
CA ILE A 57 21.08 -4.59 -16.16
C ILE A 57 21.34 -4.61 -17.66
N ALA A 58 22.32 -5.40 -18.10
CA ALA A 58 22.49 -5.71 -19.51
C ALA A 58 21.59 -6.90 -19.84
N PHE A 59 20.76 -6.76 -20.86
CA PHE A 59 20.01 -7.86 -21.47
C PHE A 59 20.74 -8.25 -22.75
N ASP A 60 21.08 -9.53 -22.85
CA ASP A 60 21.62 -10.20 -24.03
C ASP A 60 20.51 -10.61 -25.03
#